data_AF-A0A9C6SPN2-F1
#
_entry.id   AF-A0A9C6SPN2-F1
#
_cell.length_a   1.000
_cell.length_b   1.000
_cell.length_c   1.000
_cell.angle_alpha   90.00
_cell.angle_beta   90.00
_cell.angle_gamma   90.00
#
_symmetry.space_group_name_H-M   'P 1'
#
loop_
_entity.id
_entity.type
_entity.pdbx_description
1 polymer ?
#
loop_
_entity_poly.entity_id
_entity_poly.type
_entity_poly.pdbx_seq_one_letter_code
_entity_poly.pdbx_strand_id
1 'polypeptide(L)'
;MGYNRGLKFGTAFTVLIVLVAIYYRNSESILQKRLQALIHGLERLENKHVMSSRPKVAIGYGVCTDVYVNAKDLLNYSDEVGQPQHFDEINTELELLKSFAYYFRHGAAAERYMANRTLFDNLVAKARSFPSSYSTIGGNAAVMALRFAREGCDVTLAAKLTRSLHQMIPQVINIVGGEVKRDDIHLVIEYKHGDIWGPYSSARANRYIVHNDANNPRISSLDAFDKLLLTYEPNLLVISGLQMMDNYPFPNGDRQKLLRKVKKQMMDRSASTKIHFEMASFAEDKLLFELCDSIIPFADSLGMNEQEIANLHNAMYYGNISLVANSTPRIATVLDQMRTLFKLIRMKSKTIEHSRELTRIHVHTLAYQAIFTVKGSIWKNTMAAAAKASLTAHRHVCATSHTIVFRRLSLMASG
;
A
#
# COMPACT_ATOMS: atom_id res chain seq x y z
N MET A 1 -7.65 -23.24 -71.81
CA MET A 1 -6.84 -22.14 -71.24
C MET A 1 -6.66 -22.40 -69.75
N GLY A 2 -5.55 -23.01 -69.34
CA GLY A 2 -5.24 -23.28 -67.93
C GLY A 2 -3.98 -22.51 -67.54
N TYR A 3 -4.12 -21.41 -66.81
CA TYR A 3 -2.99 -20.69 -66.22
C TYR A 3 -2.54 -21.42 -64.96
N ASN A 4 -1.77 -22.50 -65.11
CA ASN A 4 -1.03 -23.07 -63.99
C ASN A 4 0.19 -22.19 -63.72
N ARG A 5 -0.02 -21.09 -62.96
CA ARG A 5 1.08 -20.32 -62.36
C ARG A 5 1.70 -21.17 -61.25
N GLY A 6 2.55 -22.12 -61.63
CA GLY A 6 3.41 -22.83 -60.70
C GLY A 6 4.23 -21.81 -59.90
N LEU A 7 4.24 -21.97 -58.58
CA LEU A 7 5.04 -21.14 -57.68
C LEU A 7 6.50 -21.20 -58.17
N LYS A 8 7.05 -20.07 -58.62
CA LYS A 8 8.45 -20.04 -59.07
C LYS A 8 9.33 -20.39 -57.87
N PHE A 9 10.39 -21.17 -58.10
CA PHE A 9 11.32 -21.64 -57.07
C PHE A 9 11.81 -20.50 -56.14
N GLY A 10 12.02 -19.30 -56.69
CA GLY A 10 12.35 -18.10 -55.93
C GLY A 10 11.28 -17.68 -54.92
N THR A 11 9.99 -17.80 -55.25
CA THR A 11 8.89 -17.50 -54.32
C THR A 11 8.84 -18.51 -53.16
N ALA A 12 9.04 -19.81 -53.46
CA ALA A 12 9.13 -20.84 -52.43
C ALA A 12 10.33 -20.63 -51.50
N PHE A 13 11.48 -20.25 -52.05
CA PHE A 13 12.69 -19.94 -51.29
C PHE A 13 12.51 -18.71 -50.39
N THR A 14 11.88 -17.64 -50.89
CA THR A 14 11.58 -16.46 -50.07
C THR A 14 10.59 -16.78 -48.96
N VAL A 15 9.54 -17.57 -49.24
CA VAL A 15 8.59 -18.03 -48.21
C VAL A 15 9.31 -18.89 -47.16
N LEU A 16 10.20 -19.79 -47.56
CA LEU A 16 11.02 -20.58 -46.64
C LEU A 16 11.92 -19.69 -45.76
N ILE A 17 12.60 -18.70 -46.35
CA ILE A 17 13.42 -17.75 -45.58
C ILE A 17 12.56 -16.96 -44.61
N VAL A 18 11.36 -16.51 -45.00
CA VAL A 18 10.45 -15.80 -44.09
C VAL A 18 9.95 -16.71 -42.98
N LEU A 19 9.61 -17.98 -43.26
CA LEU A 19 9.21 -18.95 -42.24
C LEU A 19 10.36 -19.30 -41.29
N VAL A 20 11.57 -19.47 -41.80
CA VAL A 20 12.79 -19.66 -40.99
C VAL A 20 13.07 -18.41 -40.16
N ALA A 21 12.92 -17.21 -40.74
CA ALA A 21 13.08 -15.95 -40.03
C ALA A 21 12.01 -15.77 -38.95
N ILE A 22 10.76 -16.17 -39.18
CA ILE A 22 9.68 -16.16 -38.17
C ILE A 22 9.97 -17.19 -37.07
N TYR A 23 10.41 -18.40 -37.43
CA TYR A 23 10.81 -19.45 -36.49
C TYR A 23 12.00 -19.02 -35.61
N TYR A 24 12.98 -18.31 -36.19
CA TYR A 24 14.13 -17.76 -35.48
C TYR A 24 13.90 -16.36 -34.90
N ARG A 25 12.78 -15.68 -35.18
CA ARG A 25 12.36 -14.41 -34.56
C ARG A 25 11.85 -14.71 -33.16
N ASN A 26 12.78 -15.20 -32.34
CA ASN A 26 12.57 -15.70 -30.99
C ASN A 26 12.82 -14.57 -29.98
N SER A 27 12.21 -13.41 -30.21
CA SER A 27 12.31 -12.24 -29.32
C SER A 27 11.79 -12.58 -27.92
N GLU A 28 10.86 -13.52 -27.82
CA GLU A 28 10.38 -14.06 -26.54
C GLU A 28 11.47 -14.83 -25.79
N SER A 29 12.33 -15.62 -26.46
CA SER A 29 13.44 -16.30 -25.78
C SER A 29 14.48 -15.34 -25.21
N ILE A 30 14.74 -14.22 -25.88
CA ILE A 30 15.73 -13.22 -25.42
C ILE A 30 15.18 -12.48 -24.20
N LEU A 31 13.91 -12.06 -24.25
CA LEU A 31 13.25 -11.40 -23.13
C LEU A 31 13.15 -12.33 -21.91
N GLN A 32 12.77 -13.59 -22.11
CA GLN A 32 12.73 -14.59 -21.03
C GLN A 32 14.10 -14.83 -20.43
N LYS A 33 15.15 -15.00 -21.25
CA LYS A 33 16.53 -15.15 -20.77
C LYS A 33 16.98 -13.93 -19.96
N ARG A 34 16.66 -12.71 -20.42
CA ARG A 34 16.97 -11.46 -19.69
C ARG A 34 16.21 -11.37 -18.36
N LEU A 35 14.92 -11.69 -18.36
CA LEU A 35 14.09 -11.68 -17.15
C LEU A 35 14.58 -12.72 -16.15
N GLN A 36 14.91 -13.92 -16.62
CA GLN A 36 15.47 -14.96 -15.79
C GLN A 36 16.82 -14.54 -15.21
N ALA A 37 17.74 -13.99 -16.01
CA ALA A 37 19.01 -13.46 -15.53
C ALA A 37 18.83 -12.33 -14.51
N LEU A 38 17.84 -11.46 -14.70
CA LEU A 38 17.49 -10.39 -13.77
C LEU A 38 17.01 -10.97 -12.43
N ILE A 39 16.07 -11.92 -12.46
CA ILE A 39 15.54 -12.56 -11.24
C ILE A 39 16.66 -13.26 -10.47
N HIS A 40 17.50 -14.06 -11.13
CA HIS A 40 18.65 -14.71 -10.48
C HIS A 40 19.64 -13.67 -9.90
N GLY A 41 19.83 -12.56 -10.62
CA GLY A 41 20.64 -11.44 -10.14
C GLY A 41 20.09 -10.83 -8.86
N LEU A 42 18.77 -10.62 -8.79
CA LEU A 42 18.08 -10.12 -7.60
C LEU A 42 18.14 -11.13 -6.45
N GLU A 43 17.90 -12.42 -6.70
CA GLU A 43 17.97 -13.47 -5.67
C GLU A 43 19.38 -13.58 -5.08
N ARG A 44 20.41 -13.45 -5.90
CA ARG A 44 21.79 -13.38 -5.41
C ARG A 44 22.05 -12.15 -4.54
N LEU A 45 21.47 -10.99 -4.90
CA LEU A 45 21.59 -9.77 -4.10
C LEU A 45 20.81 -9.86 -2.78
N GLU A 46 19.63 -10.48 -2.80
CA GLU A 46 18.81 -10.77 -1.61
C GLU A 46 19.61 -11.56 -0.58
N ASN A 47 20.26 -12.63 -1.03
CA ASN A 47 21.00 -13.56 -0.17
C ASN A 47 22.43 -13.10 0.16
N LYS A 48 22.87 -11.94 -0.34
CA LYS A 48 24.23 -11.44 -0.11
C LYS A 48 24.48 -11.07 1.36
N HIS A 49 23.43 -10.77 2.12
CA HIS A 49 23.52 -10.40 3.52
C HIS A 49 22.55 -11.25 4.34
N VAL A 50 23.09 -12.05 5.24
CA VAL A 50 22.32 -12.80 6.23
C VAL A 50 22.25 -12.00 7.52
N MET A 51 21.06 -11.93 8.12
CA MET A 51 20.88 -11.27 9.41
C MET A 51 21.49 -12.14 10.50
N SER A 52 22.46 -11.59 11.23
CA SER A 52 23.16 -12.30 12.32
C SER A 52 22.43 -12.21 13.66
N SER A 53 21.45 -11.32 13.78
CA SER A 53 20.63 -11.13 14.99
C SER A 53 19.18 -10.88 14.58
N ARG A 54 18.26 -11.10 15.52
CA ARG A 54 16.83 -10.84 15.37
C ARG A 54 16.55 -9.40 15.84
N PRO A 55 16.31 -8.44 14.94
CA PRO A 55 16.06 -7.07 15.36
C PRO A 55 14.70 -6.97 16.04
N LYS A 56 14.65 -6.14 17.07
CA LYS A 56 13.42 -5.78 17.76
C LYS A 56 12.68 -4.73 16.94
N VAL A 57 11.51 -5.07 16.42
CA VAL A 57 10.64 -4.18 15.65
C VAL A 57 9.38 -3.91 16.45
N ALA A 58 9.15 -2.65 16.78
CA ALA A 58 7.90 -2.19 17.38
C ALA A 58 7.10 -1.47 16.29
N ILE A 59 5.83 -1.81 16.11
CA ILE A 59 5.01 -1.29 15.01
C ILE A 59 3.59 -0.96 15.47
N GLY A 60 3.10 0.21 15.08
CA GLY A 60 1.72 0.62 15.26
C GLY A 60 1.23 1.46 14.07
N TYR A 61 -0.06 1.72 13.90
CA TYR A 61 -1.16 1.30 14.77
C TYR A 61 -2.21 0.54 13.98
N GLY A 62 -2.84 -0.41 14.67
CA GLY A 62 -4.09 -0.99 14.23
C GLY A 62 -3.96 -2.30 13.47
N VAL A 63 -5.10 -2.94 13.35
CA VAL A 63 -5.35 -4.19 12.63
C VAL A 63 -6.82 -4.19 12.26
N CYS A 64 -7.16 -4.79 11.13
CA CYS A 64 -8.53 -5.04 10.75
C CYS A 64 -8.67 -6.44 10.15
N THR A 65 -9.91 -6.86 9.95
CA THR A 65 -10.23 -7.95 9.03
C THR A 65 -10.65 -7.35 7.71
N ASP A 66 -9.89 -7.61 6.64
CA ASP A 66 -10.28 -7.22 5.29
C ASP A 66 -11.23 -8.29 4.76
N VAL A 67 -12.42 -7.88 4.34
CA VAL A 67 -13.44 -8.72 3.71
C VAL A 67 -13.51 -8.32 2.24
N TYR A 68 -12.98 -9.16 1.37
CA TYR A 68 -12.96 -8.92 -0.07
C TYR A 68 -14.26 -9.40 -0.70
N VAL A 69 -14.70 -8.70 -1.75
CA VAL A 69 -15.85 -9.08 -2.57
C VAL A 69 -15.77 -8.39 -3.94
N ASN A 70 -16.28 -9.04 -4.99
CA ASN A 70 -16.39 -8.39 -6.29
C ASN A 70 -17.50 -7.33 -6.27
N ALA A 71 -17.22 -6.15 -6.84
CA ALA A 71 -18.17 -5.05 -6.96
C ALA A 71 -19.49 -5.47 -7.61
N LYS A 72 -19.44 -6.30 -8.65
CA LYS A 72 -20.63 -6.75 -9.41
C LYS A 72 -21.57 -7.64 -8.59
N ASP A 73 -21.05 -8.31 -7.57
CA ASP A 73 -21.85 -9.19 -6.72
C ASP A 73 -22.57 -8.38 -5.63
N LEU A 74 -21.86 -7.41 -5.04
CA LEU A 74 -22.37 -6.66 -3.89
C LEU A 74 -23.23 -5.45 -4.28
N LEU A 75 -22.75 -4.65 -5.23
CA LEU A 75 -23.29 -3.34 -5.59
C LEU A 75 -24.06 -3.41 -6.90
N ASN A 76 -25.39 -3.30 -6.82
CA ASN A 76 -26.25 -3.21 -7.99
C ASN A 76 -26.39 -1.74 -8.41
N TYR A 77 -26.25 -1.48 -9.71
CA TYR A 77 -26.51 -0.16 -10.25
C TYR A 77 -28.00 0.18 -10.20
N SER A 78 -28.31 1.44 -9.93
CA SER A 78 -29.65 2.03 -9.97
C SER A 78 -29.58 3.40 -10.66
N ASP A 79 -30.60 3.75 -11.44
CA ASP A 79 -30.66 5.07 -12.11
C ASP A 79 -30.75 6.24 -11.11
N GLU A 80 -31.12 5.98 -9.85
CA GLU A 80 -31.10 6.96 -8.77
C GLU A 80 -29.69 7.51 -8.48
N VAL A 81 -28.63 6.77 -8.86
CA VAL A 81 -27.23 7.20 -8.73
C VAL A 81 -27.04 8.56 -9.42
N GLY A 82 -27.68 8.80 -10.57
CA GLY A 82 -27.58 10.07 -11.27
C GLY A 82 -26.12 10.49 -11.53
N GLN A 83 -25.71 11.65 -11.02
CA GLN A 83 -24.33 12.13 -11.17
C GLN A 83 -23.42 11.56 -10.07
N PRO A 84 -22.27 10.94 -10.41
CA PRO A 84 -21.27 10.49 -9.45
C PRO A 84 -20.76 11.64 -8.59
N GLN A 85 -20.61 11.40 -7.28
CA GLN A 85 -20.24 12.42 -6.31
C GLN A 85 -19.31 11.85 -5.25
N HIS A 86 -18.29 12.62 -4.85
CA HIS A 86 -17.46 12.32 -3.68
C HIS A 86 -18.17 12.74 -2.38
N PHE A 87 -17.99 11.92 -1.35
CA PHE A 87 -18.48 12.16 0.01
C PHE A 87 -17.34 11.89 0.99
N ASP A 88 -17.23 12.72 2.03
CA ASP A 88 -16.24 12.54 3.10
C ASP A 88 -16.62 11.36 4.00
N GLU A 89 -17.92 11.23 4.31
CA GLU A 89 -18.51 10.10 5.02
C GLU A 89 -19.73 9.54 4.28
N ILE A 90 -20.01 8.25 4.47
CA ILE A 90 -21.15 7.55 3.85
C ILE A 90 -22.20 7.23 4.90
N ASN A 91 -23.43 7.71 4.70
CA ASN A 91 -24.57 7.52 5.59
C ASN A 91 -25.67 6.65 4.97
N THR A 92 -25.80 6.65 3.65
CA THR A 92 -26.86 5.94 2.92
C THR A 92 -26.33 5.03 1.81
N GLU A 93 -27.15 4.08 1.37
CA GLU A 93 -26.82 3.23 0.21
C GLU A 93 -26.66 4.07 -1.06
N LEU A 94 -27.50 5.09 -1.28
CA LEU A 94 -27.37 5.96 -2.45
C LEU A 94 -26.04 6.74 -2.46
N GLU A 95 -25.60 7.25 -1.31
CA GLU A 95 -24.29 7.90 -1.19
C GLU A 95 -23.14 6.91 -1.46
N LEU A 96 -23.24 5.67 -0.97
CA LEU A 96 -22.28 4.61 -1.28
C LEU A 96 -22.19 4.40 -2.80
N LEU A 97 -23.32 4.25 -3.48
CA LEU A 97 -23.34 3.98 -4.93
C LEU A 97 -22.81 5.18 -5.74
N LYS A 98 -23.16 6.43 -5.35
CA LYS A 98 -22.63 7.65 -5.97
C LYS A 98 -21.12 7.81 -5.77
N SER A 99 -20.64 7.53 -4.56
CA SER A 99 -19.22 7.57 -4.21
C SER A 99 -18.45 6.49 -4.96
N PHE A 100 -18.95 5.25 -4.97
CA PHE A 100 -18.38 4.17 -5.75
C PHE A 100 -18.27 4.54 -7.24
N ALA A 101 -19.35 5.07 -7.84
CA ALA A 101 -19.36 5.52 -9.23
C ALA A 101 -18.25 6.55 -9.54
N TYR A 102 -18.02 7.49 -8.61
CA TYR A 102 -17.03 8.56 -8.76
C TYR A 102 -15.61 8.01 -8.88
N TYR A 103 -15.24 7.05 -8.04
CA TYR A 103 -13.91 6.43 -8.07
C TYR A 103 -13.78 5.35 -9.14
N PHE A 104 -14.83 4.55 -9.32
CA PHE A 104 -14.89 3.44 -10.27
C PHE A 104 -14.60 3.89 -11.71
N ARG A 105 -15.23 4.99 -12.17
CA ARG A 105 -15.05 5.51 -13.53
C ARG A 105 -13.63 5.99 -13.82
N HIS A 106 -12.88 6.36 -12.78
CA HIS A 106 -11.48 6.76 -12.88
C HIS A 106 -10.52 5.60 -12.58
N GLY A 107 -11.04 4.45 -12.14
CA GLY A 107 -10.25 3.36 -11.59
C GLY A 107 -9.41 3.80 -10.39
N ALA A 108 -9.82 4.82 -9.64
CA ALA A 108 -9.07 5.36 -8.52
C ALA A 108 -9.29 4.53 -7.24
N ALA A 109 -8.29 4.46 -6.37
CA ALA A 109 -8.46 3.81 -5.06
C ALA A 109 -9.16 4.79 -4.12
N ALA A 110 -10.00 4.29 -3.23
CA ALA A 110 -10.60 5.08 -2.17
C ALA A 110 -10.88 4.23 -0.95
N GLU A 111 -10.86 4.88 0.21
CA GLU A 111 -11.22 4.30 1.51
C GLU A 111 -12.11 5.31 2.23
N ARG A 112 -13.32 4.90 2.64
CA ARG A 112 -14.33 5.79 3.22
C ARG A 112 -14.93 5.25 4.51
N TYR A 113 -15.13 6.16 5.45
CA TYR A 113 -15.86 5.88 6.66
C TYR A 113 -17.37 5.84 6.39
N MET A 114 -18.04 4.79 6.86
CA MET A 114 -19.49 4.68 6.85
C MET A 114 -20.01 4.85 8.26
N ALA A 115 -20.70 5.96 8.53
CA ALA A 115 -21.24 6.24 9.86
C ALA A 115 -22.43 5.34 10.23
N ASN A 116 -23.22 4.94 9.23
CA ASN A 116 -24.36 4.05 9.41
C ASN A 116 -23.92 2.60 9.64
N ARG A 117 -23.76 2.24 10.91
CA ARG A 117 -23.32 0.90 11.33
C ARG A 117 -24.26 -0.21 10.88
N THR A 118 -25.57 -0.01 10.92
CA THR A 118 -26.54 -1.05 10.52
C THR A 118 -26.41 -1.37 9.03
N LEU A 119 -26.28 -0.34 8.18
CA LEU A 119 -26.01 -0.51 6.77
C LEU A 119 -24.68 -1.24 6.54
N PHE A 120 -23.63 -0.81 7.24
CA PHE A 120 -22.31 -1.44 7.14
C PHE A 120 -22.35 -2.94 7.49
N ASP A 121 -22.98 -3.28 8.62
CA ASP A 121 -23.08 -4.66 9.10
C ASP A 121 -23.87 -5.54 8.11
N ASN A 122 -24.94 -4.99 7.52
CA ASN A 122 -25.69 -5.67 6.47
C ASN A 122 -24.86 -5.90 5.21
N LEU A 123 -24.07 -4.90 4.77
CA LEU A 123 -23.19 -5.03 3.60
C LEU A 123 -22.10 -6.08 3.82
N VAL A 124 -21.47 -6.11 5.00
CA VAL A 124 -20.46 -7.12 5.34
C VAL A 124 -21.08 -8.52 5.39
N ALA A 125 -22.27 -8.67 5.99
CA ALA A 125 -22.97 -9.95 6.01
C ALA A 125 -23.34 -10.43 4.60
N LYS A 126 -23.85 -9.52 3.75
CA LYS A 126 -24.15 -9.80 2.34
C LYS A 126 -22.89 -10.18 1.58
N ALA A 127 -21.79 -9.43 1.74
CA ALA A 127 -20.51 -9.72 1.09
C ALA A 127 -20.03 -11.14 1.40
N ARG A 128 -20.01 -11.52 2.69
CA ARG A 128 -19.59 -12.86 3.14
C ARG A 128 -20.47 -14.01 2.63
N SER A 129 -21.68 -13.72 2.15
CA SER A 129 -22.55 -14.75 1.57
C SER A 129 -22.17 -15.13 0.14
N PHE A 130 -21.36 -14.31 -0.54
CA PHE A 130 -20.95 -14.58 -1.92
C PHE A 130 -19.75 -15.52 -1.99
N PRO A 131 -19.71 -16.45 -2.97
CA PRO A 131 -18.55 -17.32 -3.20
C PRO A 131 -17.26 -16.57 -3.55
N SER A 132 -17.37 -15.35 -4.06
CA SER A 132 -16.23 -14.48 -4.35
C SER A 132 -15.60 -13.87 -3.11
N SER A 133 -16.24 -14.00 -1.94
CA SER A 133 -15.77 -13.36 -0.72
C SER A 133 -14.77 -14.21 0.05
N TYR A 134 -13.74 -13.55 0.54
CA TYR A 134 -12.74 -14.12 1.44
C TYR A 134 -12.29 -13.07 2.45
N SER A 135 -11.67 -13.51 3.54
CA SER A 135 -11.18 -12.61 4.60
C SER A 135 -9.71 -12.83 4.90
N THR A 136 -8.99 -11.74 5.19
CA THR A 136 -7.58 -11.77 5.58
C THR A 136 -7.31 -10.78 6.72
N ILE A 137 -6.11 -10.86 7.30
CA ILE A 137 -5.63 -9.86 8.23
C ILE A 137 -5.23 -8.61 7.43
N GLY A 138 -5.91 -7.51 7.72
CA GLY A 138 -5.71 -6.22 7.11
C GLY A 138 -5.00 -5.21 8.01
N GLY A 139 -4.77 -4.03 7.45
CA GLY A 139 -4.15 -2.89 8.13
C GLY A 139 -2.62 -2.87 7.96
N ASN A 140 -2.10 -1.71 7.56
CA ASN A 140 -0.68 -1.54 7.22
C ASN A 140 0.27 -2.02 8.31
N ALA A 141 -0.01 -1.66 9.58
CA ALA A 141 0.81 -2.05 10.71
C ALA A 141 0.84 -3.57 10.90
N ALA A 142 -0.32 -4.24 10.82
CA ALA A 142 -0.41 -5.68 10.99
C ALA A 142 0.23 -6.46 9.82
N VAL A 143 0.00 -6.04 8.58
CA VAL A 143 0.61 -6.67 7.39
C VAL A 143 2.14 -6.55 7.42
N MET A 144 2.66 -5.37 7.79
CA MET A 144 4.10 -5.20 8.00
C MET A 144 4.62 -6.04 9.17
N ALA A 145 3.88 -6.13 10.30
CA ALA A 145 4.25 -6.97 11.44
C ALA A 145 4.39 -8.46 11.03
N LEU A 146 3.40 -8.98 10.29
CA LEU A 146 3.44 -10.32 9.72
C LEU A 146 4.66 -10.50 8.80
N ARG A 147 5.00 -9.48 8.01
CA ARG A 147 6.18 -9.54 7.16
C ARG A 147 7.47 -9.55 7.96
N PHE A 148 7.65 -8.67 8.94
CA PHE A 148 8.83 -8.63 9.79
C PHE A 148 9.04 -9.95 10.54
N ALA A 149 7.96 -10.57 11.03
CA ALA A 149 8.03 -11.87 11.69
C ALA A 149 8.55 -12.96 10.74
N ARG A 150 8.08 -12.97 9.48
CA ARG A 150 8.58 -13.89 8.43
C ARG A 150 10.04 -13.65 8.07
N GLU A 151 10.55 -12.43 8.25
CA GLU A 151 11.98 -12.10 8.06
C GLU A 151 12.83 -12.39 9.31
N GLY A 152 12.24 -12.96 10.38
CA GLY A 152 12.96 -13.34 11.59
C GLY A 152 13.14 -12.22 12.62
N CYS A 153 12.40 -11.12 12.51
CA CYS A 153 12.40 -10.07 13.54
C CYS A 153 11.62 -10.49 14.79
N ASP A 154 11.98 -9.89 15.93
CA ASP A 154 11.17 -9.95 17.15
C ASP A 154 10.17 -8.79 17.11
N VAL A 155 8.91 -9.11 16.86
CA VAL A 155 7.90 -8.12 16.50
C VAL A 155 6.95 -7.86 17.66
N THR A 156 6.73 -6.59 17.96
CA THR A 156 5.61 -6.13 18.79
C THR A 156 4.68 -5.25 17.95
N LEU A 157 3.40 -5.64 17.87
CA LEU A 157 2.35 -4.91 17.16
C LEU A 157 1.38 -4.26 18.15
N ALA A 158 1.21 -2.95 18.01
CA ALA A 158 0.26 -2.14 18.77
C ALA A 158 -1.12 -2.16 18.11
N ALA A 159 -2.00 -3.05 18.56
CA ALA A 159 -3.34 -3.21 18.01
C ALA A 159 -4.34 -3.69 19.07
N LYS A 160 -5.62 -3.35 18.85
CA LYS A 160 -6.74 -3.94 19.57
C LYS A 160 -7.47 -4.90 18.65
N LEU A 161 -7.77 -6.09 19.16
CA LEU A 161 -8.35 -7.17 18.36
C LEU A 161 -9.20 -8.10 19.21
N THR A 162 -10.13 -8.82 18.60
CA THR A 162 -10.88 -9.88 19.26
C THR A 162 -9.99 -11.09 19.55
N ARG A 163 -10.43 -11.97 20.44
CA ARG A 163 -9.78 -13.27 20.65
C ARG A 163 -9.65 -14.10 19.37
N SER A 164 -10.65 -14.07 18.49
CA SER A 164 -10.61 -14.80 17.21
C SER A 164 -9.54 -14.26 16.27
N LEU A 165 -9.45 -12.93 16.11
CA LEU A 165 -8.41 -12.32 15.29
C LEU A 165 -7.02 -12.54 15.88
N HIS A 166 -6.89 -12.57 17.21
CA HIS A 166 -5.62 -12.89 17.87
C HIS A 166 -5.09 -14.27 17.48
N GLN A 167 -5.98 -15.26 17.41
CA GLN A 167 -5.61 -16.65 17.07
C GLN A 167 -5.11 -16.79 15.63
N MET A 168 -5.46 -15.86 14.73
CA MET A 168 -4.95 -15.84 13.36
C MET A 168 -3.55 -15.20 13.27
N ILE A 169 -3.13 -14.44 14.28
CA ILE A 169 -1.80 -13.83 14.32
C ILE A 169 -0.78 -14.85 14.83
N PRO A 170 0.37 -15.03 14.15
CA PRO A 170 1.44 -15.90 14.62
C PRO A 170 1.89 -15.54 16.04
N GLN A 171 2.02 -16.55 16.92
CA GLN A 171 2.41 -16.37 18.33
C GLN A 171 3.78 -15.71 18.54
N VAL A 172 4.63 -15.68 17.51
CA VAL A 172 5.92 -14.98 17.52
C VAL A 172 5.75 -13.44 17.56
N ILE A 173 4.56 -12.93 17.23
CA ILE A 173 4.24 -11.50 17.30
C ILE A 173 3.61 -11.20 18.65
N ASN A 174 4.26 -10.34 19.43
CA ASN A 174 3.71 -9.83 20.68
C ASN A 174 2.66 -8.74 20.37
N ILE A 175 1.44 -8.89 20.87
CA ILE A 175 0.35 -7.93 20.67
C ILE A 175 0.15 -7.07 21.92
N VAL A 176 0.05 -5.75 21.72
CA VAL A 176 -0.21 -4.79 22.79
C VAL A 176 -1.38 -3.87 22.43
N GLY A 177 -2.33 -3.70 23.35
CA GLY A 177 -3.52 -2.86 23.13
C GLY A 177 -4.76 -3.41 23.84
N GLY A 178 -4.82 -4.74 24.00
CA GLY A 178 -5.90 -5.44 24.70
C GLY A 178 -7.01 -5.93 23.77
N GLU A 179 -7.94 -6.68 24.36
CA GLU A 179 -9.04 -7.31 23.64
C GLU A 179 -10.21 -6.34 23.39
N VAL A 180 -10.90 -6.51 22.26
CA VAL A 180 -12.15 -5.83 21.94
C VAL A 180 -13.27 -6.82 21.63
N LYS A 181 -14.52 -6.37 21.76
CA LYS A 181 -15.70 -7.20 21.48
C LYS A 181 -15.94 -7.48 20.00
N ARG A 182 -15.43 -6.61 19.13
CA ARG A 182 -15.64 -6.64 17.68
C ARG A 182 -14.37 -6.17 17.00
N ASP A 183 -13.95 -6.88 15.96
CA ASP A 183 -12.87 -6.45 15.10
C ASP A 183 -13.32 -5.22 14.28
N ASP A 184 -12.37 -4.34 14.03
CA ASP A 184 -12.50 -3.36 12.95
C ASP A 184 -12.46 -4.13 11.62
N ILE A 185 -13.40 -3.83 10.72
CA ILE A 185 -13.63 -4.58 9.48
C ILE A 185 -13.57 -3.61 8.32
N HIS A 186 -12.82 -3.97 7.29
CA HIS A 186 -12.75 -3.23 6.04
C HIS A 186 -13.44 -4.06 4.96
N LEU A 187 -14.45 -3.49 4.34
CA LEU A 187 -15.12 -4.10 3.21
C LEU A 187 -14.42 -3.65 1.93
N VAL A 188 -13.64 -4.54 1.32
CA VAL A 188 -12.82 -4.28 0.14
C VAL A 188 -13.57 -4.72 -1.10
N ILE A 189 -14.08 -3.76 -1.86
CA ILE A 189 -14.93 -3.96 -3.03
C ILE A 189 -14.06 -3.87 -4.29
N GLU A 190 -13.72 -5.01 -4.88
CA GLU A 190 -12.78 -5.12 -6.00
C GLU A 190 -13.47 -5.03 -7.36
N TYR A 191 -12.80 -4.39 -8.32
CA TYR A 191 -13.23 -4.31 -9.72
C TYR A 191 -12.04 -4.36 -10.66
N LYS A 192 -12.28 -4.84 -11.88
CA LYS A 192 -11.26 -5.03 -12.90
C LYS A 192 -11.28 -3.94 -13.96
N HIS A 193 -10.17 -3.82 -14.69
CA HIS A 193 -10.10 -2.99 -15.89
C HIS A 193 -11.18 -3.42 -16.89
N GLY A 194 -11.93 -2.45 -17.41
CA GLY A 194 -12.99 -2.69 -18.38
C GLY A 194 -14.29 -3.25 -17.78
N ASP A 195 -14.38 -3.43 -16.46
CA ASP A 195 -15.66 -3.75 -15.83
C ASP A 195 -16.67 -2.63 -16.11
N ILE A 196 -17.91 -3.04 -16.35
CA ILE A 196 -19.04 -2.15 -16.61
C ILE A 196 -19.98 -2.21 -15.40
N TRP A 197 -20.39 -1.04 -14.93
CA TRP A 197 -21.36 -0.88 -13.84
C TRP A 197 -22.29 0.29 -14.18
N GLY A 198 -23.51 -0.04 -14.62
CA GLY A 198 -24.44 0.93 -15.22
C GLY A 198 -23.82 1.61 -16.46
N PRO A 199 -23.83 2.95 -16.55
CA PRO A 199 -23.23 3.70 -17.66
C PRO A 199 -21.72 3.90 -17.50
N TYR A 200 -21.10 3.42 -16.42
CA TYR A 200 -19.69 3.64 -16.13
C TYR A 200 -18.85 2.41 -16.49
N SER A 201 -17.61 2.67 -16.90
CA SER A 201 -16.60 1.63 -17.08
C SER A 201 -15.32 1.99 -16.33
N SER A 202 -14.62 0.98 -15.81
CA SER A 202 -13.39 1.23 -15.06
C SER A 202 -12.15 1.30 -15.95
N ALA A 203 -11.39 2.39 -15.81
CA ALA A 203 -10.16 2.60 -16.57
C ALA A 203 -9.00 1.67 -16.14
N ARG A 204 -9.03 1.11 -14.94
CA ARG A 204 -8.05 0.13 -14.45
C ARG A 204 -8.64 -0.71 -13.32
N ALA A 205 -8.04 -1.86 -13.07
CA ALA A 205 -8.41 -2.67 -11.92
C ALA A 205 -7.98 -1.98 -10.61
N ASN A 206 -8.87 -1.98 -9.62
CA ASN A 206 -8.64 -1.36 -8.31
C ASN A 206 -9.71 -1.82 -7.30
N ARG A 207 -9.69 -1.21 -6.11
CA ARG A 207 -10.61 -1.49 -5.02
C ARG A 207 -11.18 -0.21 -4.40
N TYR A 208 -12.41 -0.30 -3.93
CA TYR A 208 -13.09 0.71 -3.13
C TYR A 208 -13.34 0.13 -1.73
N ILE A 209 -12.83 0.80 -0.70
CA ILE A 209 -12.88 0.31 0.68
C ILE A 209 -13.89 1.11 1.48
N VAL A 210 -14.74 0.42 2.23
CA VAL A 210 -15.63 1.02 3.22
C VAL A 210 -15.36 0.42 4.58
N HIS A 211 -15.34 1.23 5.64
CA HIS A 211 -15.16 0.75 7.01
C HIS A 211 -16.06 1.48 8.00
N ASN A 212 -16.39 0.82 9.12
CA ASN A 212 -17.05 1.41 10.29
C ASN A 212 -16.17 1.19 11.54
N ASP A 213 -14.92 1.62 11.44
CA ASP A 213 -13.91 1.33 12.46
C ASP A 213 -14.11 2.17 13.73
N ALA A 214 -13.91 1.53 14.88
CA ALA A 214 -13.97 2.20 16.18
C ALA A 214 -12.57 2.44 16.77
N ASN A 215 -11.62 1.54 16.49
CA ASN A 215 -10.35 1.44 17.20
C ASN A 215 -9.18 2.02 16.40
N ASN A 216 -9.12 1.74 15.09
CA ASN A 216 -8.02 2.14 14.21
C ASN A 216 -7.92 3.66 14.01
N PRO A 217 -9.00 4.41 13.69
CA PRO A 217 -8.97 5.87 13.62
C PRO A 217 -8.46 6.50 14.92
N ARG A 218 -8.93 6.00 16.07
CA ARG A 218 -8.55 6.50 17.39
C ARG A 218 -7.18 6.01 17.85
N ILE A 219 -6.49 5.18 17.06
CA ILE A 219 -5.23 4.51 17.42
C ILE A 219 -5.27 3.98 18.85
N SER A 220 -6.36 3.29 19.20
CA SER A 220 -6.74 3.02 20.59
C SER A 220 -5.75 2.15 21.38
N SER A 221 -4.77 1.53 20.71
CA SER A 221 -3.64 0.81 21.30
C SER A 221 -2.49 1.73 21.74
N LEU A 222 -2.51 3.02 21.41
CA LEU A 222 -1.43 3.98 21.63
C LEU A 222 -0.96 4.03 23.08
N ASP A 223 -1.86 4.22 24.04
CA ASP A 223 -1.47 4.38 25.44
C ASP A 223 -0.83 3.09 26.02
N ALA A 224 -1.31 1.93 25.58
CA ALA A 224 -0.71 0.65 25.96
C ALA A 224 0.67 0.47 25.31
N PHE A 225 0.83 0.94 24.08
CA PHE A 225 2.10 0.91 23.37
C PHE A 225 3.13 1.84 24.00
N ASP A 226 2.73 3.07 24.34
CA ASP A 226 3.56 4.03 25.09
C ASP A 226 4.06 3.41 26.40
N LYS A 227 3.16 2.78 27.17
CA LYS A 227 3.51 2.13 28.42
C LYS A 227 4.58 1.04 28.23
N LEU A 228 4.48 0.23 27.18
CA LEU A 228 5.51 -0.77 26.86
C LEU A 228 6.83 -0.09 26.50
N LEU A 229 6.80 0.93 25.65
CA LEU A 229 7.97 1.64 25.14
C LEU A 229 8.75 2.37 26.25
N LEU A 230 8.18 2.59 27.44
CA LEU A 230 8.93 3.10 28.60
C LEU A 230 10.02 2.12 29.08
N THR A 231 9.81 0.81 28.91
CA THR A 231 10.73 -0.24 29.39
C THR A 231 11.31 -1.08 28.26
N TYR A 232 10.87 -0.87 27.03
CA TYR A 232 11.26 -1.61 25.84
C TYR A 232 11.84 -0.66 24.78
N GLU A 233 13.12 -0.84 24.46
CA GLU A 233 13.80 -0.06 23.41
C GLU A 233 13.94 -0.91 22.13
N PRO A 234 13.14 -0.65 21.08
CA PRO A 234 13.22 -1.37 19.82
C PRO A 234 14.40 -0.91 18.97
N ASN A 235 14.88 -1.74 18.04
CA ASN A 235 15.84 -1.28 17.03
C ASN A 235 15.15 -0.40 15.97
N LEU A 236 13.88 -0.71 15.68
CA LEU A 236 13.04 0.00 14.73
C LEU A 236 11.64 0.22 15.32
N LEU A 237 11.20 1.47 15.34
CA LEU A 237 9.81 1.88 15.55
C LEU A 237 9.19 2.21 14.19
N VAL A 238 8.09 1.55 13.85
CA VAL A 238 7.31 1.83 12.65
C VAL A 238 5.99 2.50 13.04
N ILE A 239 5.75 3.68 12.49
CA ILE A 239 4.49 4.42 12.59
C ILE A 239 3.72 4.25 11.28
N SER A 240 2.48 3.82 11.37
CA SER A 240 1.54 3.65 10.26
C SER A 240 0.09 3.64 10.79
N GLY A 241 -0.88 3.45 9.91
CA GLY A 241 -2.31 3.42 10.26
C GLY A 241 -2.93 4.79 10.52
N LEU A 242 -2.16 5.88 10.40
CA LEU A 242 -2.67 7.25 10.64
C LEU A 242 -3.65 7.71 9.55
N GLN A 243 -3.67 7.07 8.38
CA GLN A 243 -4.68 7.33 7.34
C GLN A 243 -6.09 6.99 7.81
N MET A 244 -6.25 6.13 8.83
CA MET A 244 -7.56 5.84 9.39
C MET A 244 -8.20 7.05 10.10
N MET A 245 -7.42 8.11 10.35
CA MET A 245 -7.93 9.38 10.89
C MET A 245 -8.57 10.28 9.84
N ASP A 246 -8.42 9.94 8.56
CA ASP A 246 -8.86 10.73 7.42
C ASP A 246 -10.38 10.75 7.34
N ASN A 247 -10.98 11.96 7.31
CA ASN A 247 -12.44 12.17 7.31
C ASN A 247 -13.21 11.45 8.43
N TYR A 248 -12.52 10.98 9.47
CA TYR A 248 -13.16 10.37 10.63
C TYR A 248 -13.80 11.46 11.50
N PRO A 249 -15.04 11.30 11.98
CA PRO A 249 -15.77 12.33 12.72
C PRO A 249 -15.26 12.47 14.16
N PHE A 250 -14.05 13.01 14.31
CA PHE A 250 -13.48 13.33 15.62
C PHE A 250 -14.20 14.51 16.25
N PRO A 251 -14.43 14.47 17.57
CA PRO A 251 -14.69 15.68 18.32
C PRO A 251 -13.57 16.71 18.11
N ASN A 252 -13.92 17.99 18.11
CA ASN A 252 -12.97 19.08 17.86
C ASN A 252 -11.74 18.98 18.78
N GLY A 253 -10.55 18.93 18.16
CA GLY A 253 -9.27 18.89 18.86
C GLY A 253 -8.75 17.49 19.21
N ASP A 254 -9.56 16.44 19.12
CA ASP A 254 -9.15 15.10 19.57
C ASP A 254 -8.13 14.45 18.63
N ARG A 255 -8.27 14.63 17.31
CA ARG A 255 -7.26 14.18 16.34
C ARG A 255 -5.90 14.80 16.61
N GLN A 256 -5.86 16.11 16.86
CA GLN A 256 -4.62 16.82 17.16
C GLN A 256 -4.02 16.37 18.49
N LYS A 257 -4.83 16.03 19.50
CA LYS A 257 -4.33 15.42 20.74
C LYS A 257 -3.68 14.06 20.49
N LEU A 258 -4.29 13.20 19.66
CA LEU A 258 -3.72 11.91 19.29
C LEU A 258 -2.39 12.08 18.54
N LEU A 259 -2.33 12.95 17.52
CA LEU A 259 -1.10 13.22 16.79
C LEU A 259 0.01 13.80 17.68
N ARG A 260 -0.33 14.64 18.67
CA ARG A 260 0.64 15.12 19.68
C ARG A 260 1.18 13.99 20.55
N LYS A 261 0.36 13.00 20.92
CA LYS A 261 0.83 11.81 21.64
C LYS A 261 1.78 10.98 20.78
N VAL A 262 1.44 10.73 19.51
CA VAL A 262 2.33 10.00 18.58
C VAL A 262 3.66 10.75 18.40
N LYS A 263 3.62 12.07 18.21
CA LYS A 263 4.80 12.93 18.18
C LYS A 263 5.66 12.73 19.42
N LYS A 264 5.05 12.78 20.61
CA LYS A 264 5.76 12.55 21.89
C LYS A 264 6.39 11.16 21.95
N GLN A 265 5.65 10.11 21.56
CA GLN A 265 6.18 8.74 21.51
C GLN A 265 7.45 8.66 20.64
N MET A 266 7.45 9.31 19.47
CA MET A 266 8.60 9.37 18.57
C MET A 266 9.78 10.15 19.19
N MET A 267 9.51 11.28 19.84
CA MET A 267 10.52 12.12 20.49
C MET A 267 11.17 11.44 21.69
N ASP A 268 10.41 10.63 22.43
CA ASP A 268 10.90 9.92 23.61
C ASP A 268 11.84 8.74 23.25
N ARG A 269 12.04 8.43 21.96
CA ARG A 269 12.96 7.37 21.51
C ARG A 269 14.40 7.87 21.38
N SER A 270 15.34 7.06 21.86
CA SER A 270 16.77 7.34 21.68
C SER A 270 17.15 7.39 20.20
N ALA A 271 18.21 8.14 19.85
CA ALA A 271 18.73 8.22 18.49
C ALA A 271 19.19 6.86 17.90
N SER A 272 19.38 5.84 18.77
CA SER A 272 19.71 4.48 18.39
C SER A 272 18.52 3.73 17.77
N THR A 273 17.31 3.94 18.30
CA THR A 273 16.05 3.45 17.73
C THR A 273 15.78 4.19 16.42
N LYS A 274 15.60 3.48 15.31
CA LYS A 274 15.22 4.10 14.03
C LYS A 274 13.72 4.23 13.92
N ILE A 275 13.25 5.30 13.31
CA ILE A 275 11.83 5.58 13.16
C ILE A 275 11.48 5.64 11.67
N HIS A 276 10.56 4.77 11.27
CA HIS A 276 10.01 4.74 9.92
C HIS A 276 8.53 5.15 9.95
N PHE A 277 8.14 6.08 9.09
CA PHE A 277 6.74 6.40 8.86
C PHE A 277 6.31 5.85 7.51
N GLU A 278 5.40 4.88 7.53
CA GLU A 278 4.76 4.33 6.33
C GLU A 278 3.47 5.12 6.08
N MET A 279 3.50 5.93 5.02
CA MET A 279 2.35 6.69 4.54
C MET A 279 1.34 5.77 3.85
N ALA A 280 0.12 6.27 3.71
CA ALA A 280 -0.95 5.64 2.96
C ALA A 280 -1.85 6.73 2.36
N SER A 281 -2.99 6.34 1.81
CA SER A 281 -3.88 7.28 1.12
C SER A 281 -4.44 8.32 2.09
N PHE A 282 -4.17 9.60 1.83
CA PHE A 282 -4.75 10.73 2.55
C PHE A 282 -5.58 11.57 1.57
N ALA A 283 -6.86 11.75 1.86
CA ALA A 283 -7.81 12.54 1.09
C ALA A 283 -8.18 13.88 1.76
N GLU A 284 -7.86 14.08 3.05
CA GLU A 284 -8.04 15.36 3.76
C GLU A 284 -6.73 16.16 3.84
N ASP A 285 -6.73 17.36 3.23
CA ASP A 285 -5.61 18.31 3.25
C ASP A 285 -5.11 18.56 4.69
N LYS A 286 -6.05 18.83 5.59
CA LYS A 286 -5.75 19.19 6.98
C LYS A 286 -5.02 18.09 7.72
N LEU A 287 -5.37 16.82 7.53
CA LEU A 287 -4.64 15.71 8.14
C LEU A 287 -3.22 15.63 7.58
N LEU A 288 -3.04 15.72 6.25
CA LEU A 288 -1.71 15.68 5.65
C LEU A 288 -0.81 16.83 6.15
N PHE A 289 -1.34 18.04 6.29
CA PHE A 289 -0.61 19.16 6.89
C PHE A 289 -0.25 18.90 8.36
N GLU A 290 -1.18 18.39 9.17
CA GLU A 290 -0.90 18.02 10.57
C GLU A 290 0.22 16.97 10.67
N LEU A 291 0.29 16.01 9.74
CA LEU A 291 1.37 15.02 9.65
C LEU A 291 2.71 15.64 9.25
N CYS A 292 2.70 16.64 8.36
CA CYS A 292 3.89 17.40 7.97
C CYS A 292 4.51 18.20 9.12
N ASP A 293 3.75 18.46 10.19
CA ASP A 293 4.21 19.15 11.39
C ASP A 293 4.51 18.20 12.56
N SER A 294 3.71 17.14 12.70
CA SER A 294 3.71 16.31 13.92
C SER A 294 4.44 14.99 13.77
N ILE A 295 4.57 14.45 12.55
CA ILE A 295 5.06 13.07 12.33
C ILE A 295 6.30 13.07 11.43
N ILE A 296 6.18 13.62 10.21
CA ILE A 296 7.23 13.56 9.19
C ILE A 296 8.59 14.10 9.70
N PRO A 297 8.65 15.24 10.43
CA PRO A 297 9.91 15.77 10.94
C PRO A 297 10.61 14.87 11.98
N PHE A 298 9.91 13.88 12.54
CA PHE A 298 10.42 13.01 13.61
C PHE A 298 10.74 11.60 13.10
N ALA A 299 10.72 11.36 11.78
CA ALA A 299 11.08 10.08 11.17
C ALA A 299 12.47 10.11 10.52
N ASP A 300 13.24 9.03 10.67
CA ASP A 300 14.52 8.84 9.95
C ASP A 300 14.29 8.35 8.51
N SER A 301 13.15 7.68 8.30
CA SER A 301 12.77 7.09 7.03
C SER A 301 11.29 7.29 6.72
N LEU A 302 10.97 7.55 5.45
CA LEU A 302 9.60 7.54 4.93
C LEU A 302 9.38 6.39 3.94
N GLY A 303 8.17 5.86 3.91
CA GLY A 303 7.68 4.91 2.90
C GLY A 303 6.37 5.38 2.31
N MET A 304 6.19 5.25 0.99
CA MET A 304 5.03 5.78 0.24
C MET A 304 4.94 5.20 -1.17
N ASN A 305 3.74 5.19 -1.75
CA ASN A 305 3.53 4.87 -3.17
C ASN A 305 3.57 6.12 -4.07
N GLU A 306 3.23 5.93 -5.36
CA GLU A 306 3.22 7.00 -6.36
C GLU A 306 2.18 8.11 -6.12
N GLN A 307 1.07 7.80 -5.46
CA GLN A 307 0.01 8.75 -5.13
C GLN A 307 0.39 9.57 -3.89
N GLU A 308 0.88 8.90 -2.85
CA GLU A 308 1.29 9.56 -1.61
C GLU A 308 2.49 10.50 -1.82
N ILE A 309 3.49 10.12 -2.63
CA ILE A 309 4.61 11.02 -2.92
C ILE A 309 4.14 12.26 -3.68
N ALA A 310 3.22 12.11 -4.62
CA ALA A 310 2.68 13.24 -5.37
C ALA A 310 1.87 14.17 -4.46
N ASN A 311 1.03 13.62 -3.58
CA ASN A 311 0.24 14.40 -2.64
C ASN A 311 1.11 15.09 -1.59
N LEU A 312 2.12 14.41 -1.03
CA LEU A 312 3.05 15.05 -0.10
C LEU A 312 3.85 16.16 -0.78
N HIS A 313 4.31 15.92 -2.00
CA HIS A 313 5.00 16.94 -2.79
C HIS A 313 4.13 18.17 -3.01
N ASN A 314 2.87 17.97 -3.43
CA ASN A 314 1.95 19.06 -3.68
C ASN A 314 1.58 19.81 -2.40
N ALA A 315 1.33 19.11 -1.31
CA ALA A 315 1.03 19.72 -0.02
C ALA A 315 2.19 20.60 0.46
N MET A 316 3.43 20.08 0.42
CA MET A 316 4.59 20.84 0.91
C MET A 316 5.04 21.97 -0.04
N TYR A 317 4.79 21.86 -1.35
CA TYR A 317 5.28 22.83 -2.34
C TYR A 317 4.23 23.84 -2.79
N TYR A 318 2.97 23.40 -2.98
CA TYR A 318 1.87 24.22 -3.50
C TYR A 318 0.76 24.49 -2.46
N GLY A 319 0.73 23.75 -1.35
CA GLY A 319 -0.31 23.91 -0.33
C GLY A 319 -1.66 23.28 -0.70
N ASN A 320 -1.69 22.24 -1.55
CA ASN A 320 -2.90 21.50 -1.90
C ASN A 320 -2.63 20.00 -2.13
N ILE A 321 -3.67 19.16 -2.10
CA ILE A 321 -3.61 17.74 -2.52
C ILE A 321 -4.46 17.46 -3.75
N SER A 322 -4.22 16.29 -4.38
CA SER A 322 -5.11 15.73 -5.40
C SER A 322 -5.78 14.46 -4.91
N LEU A 323 -7.10 14.34 -5.11
CA LEU A 323 -7.85 13.11 -4.83
C LEU A 323 -7.61 12.01 -5.88
N VAL A 324 -7.12 12.39 -7.07
CA VAL A 324 -6.82 11.46 -8.17
C VAL A 324 -5.41 11.74 -8.66
N ALA A 325 -4.51 10.80 -8.46
CA ALA A 325 -3.14 10.86 -8.96
C ALA A 325 -2.94 9.94 -10.16
N ASN A 326 -1.97 10.27 -11.01
CA ASN A 326 -1.54 9.39 -12.09
C ASN A 326 -0.91 8.12 -11.49
N SER A 327 -1.50 6.97 -11.76
CA SER A 327 -1.05 5.66 -11.27
C SER A 327 0.18 5.09 -11.98
N THR A 328 0.57 5.70 -13.09
CA THR A 328 1.76 5.32 -13.86
C THR A 328 2.58 6.56 -14.17
N PRO A 329 3.11 7.25 -13.13
CA PRO A 329 3.94 8.42 -13.38
C PRO A 329 5.26 8.00 -14.03
N ARG A 330 5.88 8.94 -14.74
CA ARG A 330 7.23 8.73 -15.26
C ARG A 330 8.19 8.58 -14.08
N ILE A 331 9.09 7.59 -14.16
CA ILE A 331 10.13 7.34 -13.15
C ILE A 331 10.88 8.63 -12.80
N ALA A 332 11.24 9.42 -13.83
CA ALA A 332 11.94 10.69 -13.66
C ALA A 332 11.17 11.66 -12.74
N THR A 333 9.86 11.79 -12.93
CA THR A 333 8.99 12.65 -12.12
C THR A 333 9.01 12.24 -10.66
N VAL A 334 8.87 10.94 -10.37
CA VAL A 334 8.91 10.43 -8.99
C VAL A 334 10.27 10.66 -8.35
N LEU A 335 11.37 10.42 -9.09
CA LEU A 335 12.72 10.67 -8.58
C LEU A 335 12.97 12.16 -8.31
N ASP A 336 12.41 13.07 -9.12
CA ASP A 336 12.44 14.51 -8.87
C ASP A 336 11.64 14.88 -7.62
N GLN A 337 10.43 14.33 -7.46
CA GLN A 337 9.62 14.54 -6.26
C GLN A 337 10.35 14.03 -5.01
N MET A 338 11.00 12.86 -5.07
CA MET A 338 11.84 12.35 -3.96
C MET A 338 12.95 13.34 -3.59
N ARG A 339 13.66 13.90 -4.58
CA ARG A 339 14.74 14.87 -4.36
C ARG A 339 14.22 16.17 -3.75
N THR A 340 13.10 16.68 -4.26
CA THR A 340 12.48 17.92 -3.77
C THR A 340 11.98 17.75 -2.34
N LEU A 341 11.21 16.69 -2.07
CA LEU A 341 10.71 16.37 -0.74
C LEU A 341 11.83 16.17 0.28
N PHE A 342 12.88 15.44 -0.10
CA PHE A 342 14.05 15.26 0.75
C PHE A 342 14.65 16.60 1.20
N LYS A 343 14.76 17.57 0.28
CA LYS A 343 15.25 18.92 0.61
C LYS A 343 14.26 19.69 1.49
N LEU A 344 12.98 19.73 1.10
CA LEU A 344 11.94 20.48 1.83
C LEU A 344 11.81 20.01 3.27
N ILE A 345 11.70 18.70 3.49
CA ILE A 345 11.55 18.11 4.82
C ILE A 345 12.77 18.44 5.67
N ARG A 346 13.99 18.27 5.15
CA ARG A 346 15.21 18.57 5.90
C ARG A 346 15.38 20.06 6.19
N MET A 347 15.00 20.94 5.28
CA MET A 347 15.00 22.39 5.53
C MET A 347 14.02 22.75 6.63
N LYS A 348 12.80 22.20 6.57
CA LYS A 348 11.76 22.41 7.59
C LYS A 348 12.16 21.84 8.96
N SER A 349 12.75 20.64 9.01
CA SER A 349 13.19 20.02 10.27
C SER A 349 14.22 20.86 11.03
N LYS A 350 15.05 21.67 10.34
CA LYS A 350 16.05 22.53 11.02
C LYS A 350 15.43 23.55 11.99
N THR A 351 14.17 23.94 11.78
CA THR A 351 13.47 24.89 12.66
C THR A 351 12.60 24.18 13.71
N ILE A 352 12.56 22.85 13.71
CA ILE A 352 11.74 22.04 14.60
C ILE A 352 12.63 21.41 15.66
N GLU A 353 12.38 21.76 16.92
CA GLU A 353 13.08 21.20 18.06
C GLU A 353 12.88 19.69 18.16
N HIS A 354 13.94 18.96 18.52
CA HIS A 354 13.96 17.50 18.63
C HIS A 354 13.59 16.74 17.34
N SER A 355 13.60 17.42 16.18
CA SER A 355 13.40 16.76 14.90
C SER A 355 14.51 15.75 14.63
N ARG A 356 14.19 14.77 13.78
CA ARG A 356 15.15 13.79 13.28
C ARG A 356 15.55 14.16 11.86
N GLU A 357 16.80 13.87 11.55
CA GLU A 357 17.31 14.07 10.21
C GLU A 357 16.78 12.95 9.29
N LEU A 358 15.93 13.32 8.32
CA LEU A 358 15.48 12.40 7.29
C LEU A 358 16.68 11.92 6.46
N THR A 359 16.93 10.61 6.48
CA THR A 359 18.08 10.00 5.77
C THR A 359 17.69 8.90 4.80
N ARG A 360 16.40 8.50 4.75
CA ARG A 360 15.90 7.48 3.83
C ARG A 360 14.49 7.76 3.32
N ILE A 361 14.25 7.55 2.02
CA ILE A 361 12.90 7.53 1.43
C ILE A 361 12.78 6.25 0.61
N HIS A 362 11.71 5.48 0.82
CA HIS A 362 11.39 4.29 0.06
C HIS A 362 10.09 4.52 -0.71
N VAL A 363 10.19 4.60 -2.04
CA VAL A 363 9.01 4.71 -2.90
C VAL A 363 8.74 3.38 -3.56
N HIS A 364 7.51 2.89 -3.40
CA HIS A 364 7.06 1.62 -3.93
C HIS A 364 5.91 1.85 -4.91
N THR A 365 6.11 1.52 -6.17
CA THR A 365 5.08 1.64 -7.22
C THR A 365 4.74 0.27 -7.77
N LEU A 366 3.67 0.17 -8.55
CA LEU A 366 3.32 -1.07 -9.25
C LEU A 366 4.46 -1.60 -10.15
N ALA A 367 5.22 -0.70 -10.80
CA ALA A 367 6.19 -1.07 -11.82
C ALA A 367 7.64 -1.14 -11.32
N TYR A 368 7.98 -0.41 -10.25
CA TYR A 368 9.34 -0.35 -9.73
C TYR A 368 9.38 0.11 -8.26
N GLN A 369 10.54 -0.12 -7.65
CA GLN A 369 10.88 0.27 -6.28
C GLN A 369 12.08 1.22 -6.33
N ALA A 370 12.08 2.28 -5.52
CA ALA A 370 13.19 3.24 -5.44
C ALA A 370 13.53 3.52 -3.97
N ILE A 371 14.79 3.30 -3.60
CA ILE A 371 15.30 3.62 -2.26
C ILE A 371 16.33 4.73 -2.37
N PHE A 372 16.02 5.87 -1.76
CA PHE A 372 16.92 7.00 -1.60
C PHE A 372 17.55 6.95 -0.21
N THR A 373 18.87 7.06 -0.11
CA THR A 373 19.61 7.10 1.17
C THR A 373 20.74 8.11 1.14
N VAL A 374 21.01 8.74 2.28
CA VAL A 374 22.20 9.58 2.46
C VAL A 374 23.47 8.73 2.41
N LYS A 375 24.47 9.14 1.61
CA LYS A 375 25.76 8.46 1.51
C LYS A 375 26.48 8.50 2.86
N GLY A 376 27.05 7.36 3.28
CA GLY A 376 27.75 7.25 4.57
C GLY A 376 26.83 7.24 5.79
N SER A 377 25.51 7.20 5.59
CA SER A 377 24.56 7.02 6.69
C SER A 377 24.58 5.59 7.24
N ILE A 378 23.76 5.38 8.26
CA ILE A 378 23.51 4.06 8.87
C ILE A 378 22.96 3.01 7.87
N TRP A 379 22.44 3.43 6.72
CA TRP A 379 21.82 2.56 5.73
C TRP A 379 22.88 1.94 4.82
N LYS A 380 23.36 0.73 5.17
CA LYS A 380 24.48 0.07 4.47
C LYS A 380 24.07 -0.84 3.30
N ASN A 381 23.02 -1.62 3.46
CA ASN A 381 22.70 -2.74 2.55
C ASN A 381 21.59 -2.41 1.53
N THR A 382 21.57 -1.17 1.02
CA THR A 382 20.47 -0.63 0.20
C THR A 382 20.19 -1.45 -1.06
N MET A 383 21.22 -1.98 -1.73
CA MET A 383 21.03 -2.83 -2.92
C MET A 383 20.31 -4.14 -2.59
N ALA A 384 20.71 -4.81 -1.50
CA ALA A 384 20.06 -6.04 -1.06
C ALA A 384 18.63 -5.76 -0.59
N ALA A 385 18.40 -4.64 0.11
CA ALA A 385 17.06 -4.21 0.52
C ALA A 385 16.14 -3.95 -0.68
N ALA A 386 16.62 -3.28 -1.72
CA ALA A 386 15.85 -3.05 -2.94
C ALA A 386 15.51 -4.37 -3.66
N ALA A 387 16.48 -5.28 -3.79
CA ALA A 387 16.24 -6.60 -4.37
C ALA A 387 15.21 -7.40 -3.57
N LYS A 388 15.36 -7.43 -2.24
CA LYS A 388 14.42 -8.07 -1.31
C LYS A 388 13.01 -7.51 -1.47
N ALA A 389 12.85 -6.19 -1.51
CA ALA A 389 11.56 -5.53 -1.67
C ALA A 389 10.89 -5.89 -3.01
N SER A 390 11.63 -5.83 -4.12
CA SER A 390 11.10 -6.19 -5.45
C SER A 390 10.71 -7.67 -5.55
N LEU A 391 11.55 -8.59 -5.07
CA LEU A 391 11.25 -10.03 -5.08
C LEU A 391 10.07 -10.36 -4.15
N THR A 392 9.96 -9.65 -3.03
CA THR A 392 8.84 -9.75 -2.10
C THR A 392 7.52 -9.40 -2.75
N ALA A 393 7.45 -8.26 -3.44
CA ALA A 393 6.26 -7.84 -4.16
C ALA A 393 5.89 -8.88 -5.23
N HIS A 394 6.88 -9.36 -6.00
CA HIS A 394 6.65 -10.40 -7.02
C HIS A 394 6.10 -11.70 -6.41
N ARG A 395 6.75 -12.24 -5.38
CA ARG A 395 6.35 -13.48 -4.70
C ARG A 395 4.95 -13.35 -4.09
N HIS A 396 4.62 -12.19 -3.54
CA HIS A 396 3.30 -11.93 -2.98
C HIS A 396 2.21 -11.94 -4.05
N VAL A 397 2.40 -11.23 -5.16
CA VAL A 397 1.43 -11.17 -6.27
C VAL A 397 1.27 -12.54 -6.94
N CYS A 398 2.35 -13.31 -7.09
CA CYS A 398 2.30 -14.64 -7.68
C CYS A 398 1.81 -15.73 -6.70
N ALA A 399 1.54 -15.41 -5.44
CA ALA A 399 1.20 -16.35 -4.37
C ALA A 399 2.20 -17.53 -4.24
N THR A 400 3.49 -17.27 -4.49
CA THR A 400 4.53 -18.32 -4.55
C THR A 400 5.70 -17.99 -3.64
N SER A 401 6.29 -19.01 -3.00
CA SER A 401 7.54 -18.88 -2.23
C SER A 401 8.77 -18.62 -3.11
N HIS A 402 8.67 -18.92 -4.41
CA HIS A 402 9.72 -18.75 -5.41
C HIS A 402 9.30 -17.73 -6.47
N THR A 403 10.27 -17.03 -7.07
CA THR A 403 9.98 -16.14 -8.21
C THR A 403 9.80 -16.95 -9.49
N ILE A 404 8.59 -16.92 -10.05
CA ILE A 404 8.25 -17.62 -11.29
C ILE A 404 8.43 -16.68 -12.49
N VAL A 405 9.14 -17.14 -13.52
CA VAL A 405 9.19 -16.50 -14.84
C VAL A 405 7.92 -16.90 -15.60
N PHE A 406 6.84 -16.14 -15.48
CA PHE A 406 5.67 -16.36 -16.33
C PHE A 406 5.88 -15.79 -17.75
N ARG A 407 5.43 -16.54 -18.76
CA ARG A 407 5.17 -16.03 -20.11
C ARG A 407 4.20 -14.85 -19.99
N ARG A 408 4.51 -13.73 -20.68
CA ARG A 408 3.69 -12.51 -20.68
C ARG A 408 2.21 -12.84 -20.97
N LEU A 409 1.34 -12.33 -20.10
CA LEU A 409 -0.10 -12.00 -20.24
C LEU A 409 -0.85 -12.51 -19.00
N SER A 410 -0.92 -11.67 -17.96
CA SER A 410 -2.05 -11.58 -17.00
C SER A 410 -1.73 -10.70 -15.78
N LEU A 411 -0.46 -10.39 -15.49
CA LEU A 411 -0.09 -9.54 -14.33
C LEU A 411 -0.53 -8.06 -14.41
N MET A 412 -1.13 -7.62 -15.53
CA MET A 412 -1.82 -6.32 -15.64
C MET A 412 -3.36 -6.46 -15.74
N ALA A 413 -3.90 -7.67 -15.60
CA ALA A 413 -5.32 -7.98 -15.70
C ALA A 413 -5.87 -8.76 -14.49
N SER A 414 -5.06 -9.00 -13.46
CA SER A 414 -5.45 -9.74 -12.26
C SER A 414 -4.78 -9.19 -11.00
N GLY A 415 -5.08 -7.94 -10.68
CA GLY A 415 -4.80 -7.28 -9.41
C GLY A 415 -5.80 -6.15 -9.22
#